data_AF-A0A7S0JLG0-F1
#
_entry.id   AF-A0A7S0JLG0-F1
#
_cell.length_a   1.000
_cell.length_b   1.000
_cell.length_c   1.000
_cell.angle_alpha   90.00
_cell.angle_beta   90.00
_cell.angle_gamma   90.00
#
_symmetry.space_group_name_H-M   'P 1'
#
loop_
_entity.id
_entity.type
_entity.pdbx_description
1 polymer ?
#
loop_
_entity_poly.entity_id
_entity_poly.type
_entity_poly.pdbx_seq_one_letter_code
_entity_poly.pdbx_strand_id
1 'polypeptide(L)'
;PMQAGNVRKGGFMVIKGRPTKVIEVTTSKTGKHGHAKCHFTATDIFTGKKMEELVPSSHNLEVPIVSREDYTLVDLNDEGFLGLMDDTGNVREDLKLPSGHDDAEALARQIQVQWDDGKELVLTVLKSMGEEQINATKEAP
;
A
#
# COMPACT_ATOMS: atom_id res chain seq x y z
N PRO A 1 5.08 -9.14 14.98
CA PRO A 1 5.46 -10.40 14.31
C PRO A 1 4.25 -11.34 14.24
N MET A 2 4.11 -12.13 13.18
CA MET A 2 3.00 -13.06 12.98
C MET A 2 3.53 -14.41 12.49
N GLN A 3 3.02 -15.52 13.03
CA GLN A 3 3.37 -16.84 12.54
C GLN A 3 2.87 -17.04 11.11
N ALA A 4 3.70 -17.58 10.21
CA ALA A 4 3.40 -17.76 8.79
C ALA A 4 2.07 -18.51 8.55
N GLY A 5 1.80 -19.56 9.32
CA GLY A 5 0.54 -20.31 9.24
C GLY A 5 -0.72 -19.49 9.55
N ASN A 6 -0.60 -18.27 10.10
CA ASN A 6 -1.72 -17.36 10.40
C ASN A 6 -1.90 -16.24 9.38
N VAL A 7 -0.95 -16.04 8.47
CA VAL A 7 -1.08 -15.05 7.40
C VAL A 7 -2.14 -15.52 6.40
N ARG A 8 -2.99 -14.61 5.94
CA ARG A 8 -4.10 -14.87 5.01
C ARG A 8 -4.05 -13.91 3.84
N LYS A 9 -4.73 -14.26 2.74
CA LYS A 9 -4.98 -13.35 1.61
C LYS A 9 -5.58 -12.03 2.12
N GLY A 10 -5.06 -10.91 1.63
CA GLY A 10 -5.41 -9.56 2.05
C GLY A 10 -4.59 -9.05 3.24
N GLY A 11 -3.89 -9.93 3.97
CA GLY A 11 -2.96 -9.54 5.04
C GLY A 11 -1.68 -8.91 4.50
N PHE A 12 -0.85 -8.41 5.41
CA PHE A 12 0.45 -7.79 5.08
C PHE A 12 1.60 -8.63 5.62
N MET A 13 2.72 -8.60 4.92
CA MET A 13 3.99 -9.16 5.38
C MET A 13 5.18 -8.43 4.76
N VAL A 14 6.33 -8.51 5.42
CA VAL A 14 7.59 -7.99 4.85
C VAL A 14 8.27 -9.09 4.05
N ILE A 15 8.58 -8.82 2.78
CA ILE A 15 9.38 -9.71 1.92
C ILE A 15 10.60 -8.92 1.47
N LYS A 16 11.81 -9.42 1.80
CA LYS A 16 13.09 -8.79 1.42
C LYS A 16 13.15 -7.29 1.75
N GLY A 17 12.66 -6.93 2.94
CA GLY A 17 12.64 -5.55 3.43
C GLY A 17 11.57 -4.64 2.83
N ARG A 18 10.64 -5.17 2.02
CA ARG A 18 9.56 -4.39 1.41
C ARG A 18 8.20 -4.72 2.03
N PRO A 19 7.32 -3.72 2.27
CA PRO A 19 5.98 -3.96 2.74
C PRO A 19 5.10 -4.48 1.59
N THR A 20 4.53 -5.67 1.77
CA THR A 20 3.73 -6.33 0.73
C THR A 20 2.34 -6.70 1.24
N LYS A 21 1.36 -6.70 0.33
CA LYS A 21 0.01 -7.22 0.55
C LYS A 21 -0.11 -8.60 -0.07
N VAL A 22 -0.52 -9.59 0.72
CA VAL A 22 -0.65 -10.98 0.30
C VAL A 22 -1.85 -11.13 -0.63
N ILE A 23 -1.60 -11.58 -1.85
CA ILE A 23 -2.65 -11.83 -2.86
C ILE A 23 -3.05 -13.30 -2.94
N GLU A 24 -2.16 -14.21 -2.54
CA GLU A 24 -2.40 -15.65 -2.51
C GLU A 24 -1.54 -16.34 -1.44
N VAL A 25 -2.09 -17.41 -0.84
CA VAL A 25 -1.35 -18.29 0.08
C VAL A 25 -1.69 -19.73 -0.27
N THR A 26 -0.67 -20.54 -0.55
CA THR A 26 -0.82 -21.99 -0.66
C THR A 26 -0.05 -22.67 0.46
N THR A 27 -0.58 -23.78 1.00
CA THR A 27 0.08 -24.53 2.06
C THR A 27 0.27 -25.98 1.61
N SER A 28 1.50 -26.47 1.71
CA SER A 28 1.88 -27.84 1.34
C SER A 28 2.48 -28.57 2.54
N LYS A 29 2.29 -29.90 2.62
CA LYS A 29 3.00 -30.77 3.58
C LYS A 29 4.05 -31.60 2.85
N THR A 30 5.27 -31.64 3.38
CA THR A 30 6.35 -32.47 2.80
C THR A 30 6.29 -33.89 3.35
N GLY A 31 5.39 -34.74 2.83
CA GLY A 31 5.25 -36.14 3.24
C GLY A 31 4.45 -36.36 4.54
N LYS A 32 4.45 -37.59 5.06
CA LYS A 32 3.58 -38.03 6.17
C LYS A 32 3.85 -37.29 7.50
N HIS A 33 5.11 -36.98 7.78
CA HIS A 33 5.56 -36.31 9.01
C HIS A 33 6.14 -34.90 8.75
N GLY A 34 6.01 -34.38 7.53
CA GLY A 34 6.59 -33.09 7.17
C GLY A 34 5.87 -31.91 7.81
N HIS A 35 6.65 -30.90 8.19
CA HIS A 35 6.10 -29.60 8.57
C HIS A 35 5.42 -28.94 7.36
N ALA A 36 4.29 -28.29 7.61
CA ALA A 36 3.61 -27.53 6.58
C ALA A 36 4.47 -26.33 6.16
N LYS A 37 4.58 -26.08 4.87
CA LYS A 37 5.23 -24.91 4.26
C LYS A 37 4.16 -24.04 3.62
N CYS A 38 4.24 -22.74 3.86
CA CYS A 38 3.39 -21.74 3.24
C CYS A 38 4.17 -21.09 2.10
N HIS A 39 3.59 -21.08 0.90
CA HIS A 39 4.05 -20.31 -0.25
C HIS A 39 3.12 -19.11 -0.40
N PHE A 40 3.71 -17.93 -0.28
CA PHE A 40 3.03 -16.65 -0.37
C PHE A 40 3.33 -16.03 -1.72
N THR A 41 2.28 -15.51 -2.34
CA THR A 41 2.39 -14.55 -3.43
C THR A 41 1.85 -13.23 -2.91
N ALA A 42 2.65 -12.17 -3.00
CA ALA A 42 2.30 -10.85 -2.49
C ALA A 42 2.72 -9.76 -3.48
N THR A 43 2.15 -8.57 -3.33
CA THR A 43 2.47 -7.41 -4.14
C THR A 43 2.97 -6.29 -3.24
N ASP A 44 4.08 -5.66 -3.63
CA ASP A 44 4.57 -4.43 -3.02
C ASP A 44 3.46 -3.36 -3.00
N ILE A 45 3.21 -2.75 -1.83
CA ILE A 45 2.09 -1.81 -1.70
C ILE A 45 2.38 -0.44 -2.33
N PHE A 46 3.63 -0.15 -2.70
CA PHE A 46 4.05 1.13 -3.29
C PHE A 46 4.52 0.99 -4.74
N THR A 47 5.19 -0.12 -5.08
CA THR A 47 5.74 -0.31 -6.43
C THR A 47 4.94 -1.27 -7.29
N GLY A 48 3.87 -1.88 -6.76
CA GLY A 48 3.09 -2.89 -7.48
C GLY A 48 3.86 -4.16 -7.85
N LYS A 49 5.10 -4.34 -7.37
CA LYS A 49 5.97 -5.44 -7.75
C LYS A 49 5.50 -6.73 -7.09
N LYS A 50 5.21 -7.75 -7.90
CA LYS A 50 4.88 -9.09 -7.42
C LYS A 50 6.13 -9.77 -6.82
N MET A 51 5.96 -10.39 -5.67
CA MET A 51 7.00 -11.12 -4.93
C MET A 51 6.44 -12.43 -4.41
N GLU A 52 7.34 -13.39 -4.22
CA GLU A 52 7.00 -14.71 -3.66
C GLU A 52 7.95 -15.08 -2.54
N GLU A 53 7.44 -15.80 -1.55
CA GLU A 53 8.20 -16.26 -0.38
C GLU A 53 7.71 -17.66 0.03
N LEU A 54 8.64 -18.58 0.31
CA LEU A 54 8.33 -19.94 0.79
C LEU A 54 8.93 -20.13 2.17
N VAL A 55 8.09 -20.36 3.18
CA VAL A 55 8.53 -20.42 4.57
C VAL A 55 7.80 -21.53 5.34
N PRO A 56 8.46 -22.22 6.29
CA PRO A 56 7.77 -23.09 7.24
C PRO A 56 6.62 -22.37 7.96
N SER A 57 5.47 -23.03 8.06
CA SER A 57 4.27 -22.49 8.73
C SER A 57 4.47 -22.12 10.20
N SER A 58 5.52 -22.64 10.85
CA SER A 58 5.89 -22.34 12.23
C SER A 58 6.81 -21.12 12.40
N HIS A 59 7.40 -20.60 11.32
CA HIS A 59 8.26 -19.42 11.43
C HIS A 59 7.45 -18.15 11.66
N ASN A 60 8.04 -17.22 12.40
CA ASN A 60 7.52 -15.87 12.54
C ASN A 60 7.97 -15.02 11.35
N LEU A 61 7.02 -14.26 10.81
CA LEU A 61 7.21 -13.26 9.78
C LEU A 61 7.06 -11.87 10.40
N GLU A 62 7.78 -10.92 9.81
CA GLU A 62 7.57 -9.51 10.09
C GLU A 62 6.31 -9.03 9.36
N VAL A 63 5.50 -8.23 10.06
CA VAL A 63 4.28 -7.62 9.52
C VAL A 63 4.50 -6.12 9.58
N PRO A 64 4.45 -5.41 8.45
CA PRO A 64 4.65 -3.98 8.45
C PRO A 64 3.47 -3.28 9.13
N ILE A 65 3.74 -2.16 9.80
CA ILE A 65 2.69 -1.25 10.23
C ILE A 65 2.28 -0.43 9.01
N VAL A 66 1.00 -0.53 8.65
CA VAL A 66 0.41 0.20 7.53
C VAL A 66 -0.64 1.15 8.10
N SER A 67 -0.40 2.45 8.00
CA SER A 67 -1.37 3.49 8.38
C SER A 67 -1.91 4.20 7.14
N ARG A 68 -3.11 4.75 7.29
CA ARG A 68 -3.78 5.56 6.28
C ARG A 68 -4.30 6.81 6.94
N GLU A 69 -4.06 7.93 6.29
CA GLU A 69 -4.48 9.25 6.75
C GLU A 69 -5.10 9.98 5.57
N ASP A 70 -6.24 10.62 5.81
CA ASP A 70 -6.97 11.37 4.80
C ASP A 70 -6.62 12.86 4.90
N TYR A 71 -6.39 13.50 3.76
CA TYR A 71 -6.04 14.91 3.65
C TYR A 71 -6.90 15.58 2.58
N THR A 72 -7.28 16.83 2.80
CA THR A 72 -7.94 17.64 1.77
C THR A 72 -6.90 18.14 0.79
N LEU A 73 -7.13 17.93 -0.51
CA LEU A 73 -6.31 18.52 -1.57
C LEU A 73 -6.64 20.01 -1.68
N VAL A 74 -5.65 20.87 -1.44
CA VAL A 74 -5.79 22.33 -1.49
C VAL A 74 -4.98 22.98 -2.62
N ASP A 75 -3.95 22.29 -3.12
CA ASP A 75 -3.17 22.75 -4.27
C ASP A 75 -2.60 21.56 -5.06
N LEU A 76 -2.43 21.75 -6.37
CA LEU A 76 -1.75 20.82 -7.27
C LEU A 76 -1.00 21.62 -8.31
N ASN A 77 0.34 21.55 -8.29
CA ASN A 77 1.18 22.35 -9.17
C ASN A 77 1.58 21.61 -10.47
N ASP A 78 2.14 22.36 -11.41
CA ASP A 78 2.57 21.85 -12.73
C ASP A 78 3.64 20.74 -12.68
N GLU A 79 4.36 20.63 -11.56
CA GLU A 79 5.37 19.57 -11.32
C GLU A 79 4.79 18.32 -10.63
N GLY A 80 3.47 18.32 -10.38
CA GLY A 80 2.72 17.25 -9.76
C GLY A 80 2.86 17.14 -8.25
N PHE A 81 3.37 18.18 -7.56
CA PHE A 81 3.35 18.24 -6.09
C PHE A 81 1.96 18.64 -5.58
N LEU A 82 1.59 18.08 -4.44
CA LEU A 82 0.27 18.21 -3.82
C LEU A 82 0.35 19.05 -2.56
N GLY A 83 -0.46 20.09 -2.45
CA GLY A 83 -0.79 20.73 -1.18
C GLY A 83 -1.85 19.92 -0.46
N LEU A 84 -1.48 19.25 0.63
CA LEU A 84 -2.35 18.37 1.41
C LEU A 84 -2.59 18.96 2.79
N MET A 85 -3.86 19.24 3.12
CA MET A 85 -4.26 19.82 4.40
C MET A 85 -4.83 18.76 5.35
N ASP A 86 -4.33 18.74 6.58
CA ASP A 86 -4.87 17.88 7.66
C ASP A 86 -6.12 18.49 8.32
N ASP A 87 -6.72 17.76 9.28
CA ASP A 87 -7.92 18.20 10.01
C ASP A 87 -7.67 19.35 10.99
N THR A 88 -6.40 19.67 11.27
CA THR A 88 -6.00 20.80 12.10
C THR A 88 -5.66 22.05 11.29
N GLY A 89 -5.69 21.95 9.95
CA GLY A 89 -5.39 23.03 9.02
C GLY A 89 -3.91 23.19 8.68
N ASN A 90 -3.04 22.25 9.07
CA ASN A 90 -1.65 22.26 8.61
C ASN A 90 -1.58 21.74 7.17
N VAL A 91 -0.73 22.35 6.36
CA VAL A 91 -0.51 21.96 4.96
C VAL A 91 0.88 21.38 4.79
N ARG A 92 0.97 20.27 4.05
CA ARG A 92 2.23 19.65 3.60
C ARG A 92 2.28 19.59 2.08
N GLU A 93 3.49 19.73 1.52
CA GLU A 93 3.73 19.87 0.08
C GLU A 93 4.85 18.92 -0.43
N ASP A 94 5.23 17.93 0.37
CA ASP A 94 6.35 17.03 0.09
C ASP A 94 5.97 15.83 -0.81
N LEU A 95 4.67 15.57 -0.98
CA LEU A 95 4.16 14.44 -1.77
C LEU A 95 3.76 14.86 -3.18
N LYS A 96 3.96 13.92 -4.12
CA LYS A 96 3.54 14.06 -5.51
C LYS A 96 2.36 13.16 -5.84
N LEU A 97 1.74 13.41 -6.98
CA LEU A 97 0.84 12.47 -7.63
C LEU A 97 1.48 11.05 -7.68
N PRO A 98 0.69 10.01 -7.40
CA PRO A 98 1.21 8.64 -7.30
C PRO A 98 1.73 8.14 -8.66
N SER A 99 2.82 7.38 -8.65
CA SER A 99 3.47 6.87 -9.86
C SER A 99 4.18 5.54 -9.61
N GLY A 100 4.66 4.90 -10.68
CA GLY A 100 5.54 3.72 -10.62
C GLY A 100 4.86 2.39 -10.94
N HIS A 101 3.53 2.34 -11.01
CA HIS A 101 2.77 1.19 -11.50
C HIS A 101 1.39 1.61 -12.03
N ASP A 102 0.75 0.74 -12.82
CA ASP A 102 -0.50 1.04 -13.53
C ASP A 102 -1.61 1.61 -12.64
N ASP A 103 -1.87 1.01 -11.47
CA ASP A 103 -2.90 1.50 -10.54
C ASP A 103 -2.59 2.90 -9.99
N ALA A 104 -1.31 3.20 -9.71
CA ALA A 104 -0.88 4.51 -9.23
C ALA A 104 -1.00 5.57 -10.33
N GLU A 105 -0.61 5.24 -11.56
CA GLU A 105 -0.77 6.14 -12.71
C GLU A 105 -2.24 6.36 -13.10
N ALA A 106 -3.09 5.36 -12.92
CA ALA A 106 -4.54 5.50 -13.09
C ALA A 106 -5.12 6.43 -12.02
N LEU A 107 -4.71 6.27 -10.76
CA LEU A 107 -5.12 7.14 -9.66
C LEU A 107 -4.66 8.59 -9.86
N ALA A 108 -3.42 8.81 -10.30
CA ALA A 108 -2.92 10.15 -10.61
C ALA A 108 -3.75 10.84 -11.69
N ARG A 109 -4.08 10.14 -12.78
CA ARG A 109 -4.96 10.67 -13.84
C ARG A 109 -6.35 10.98 -13.33
N GLN A 110 -6.91 10.11 -12.47
CA GLN A 110 -8.22 10.35 -11.85
C GLN A 110 -8.20 11.62 -10.99
N ILE A 111 -7.16 11.80 -10.16
CA ILE A 111 -7.01 12.99 -9.31
C ILE A 111 -6.92 14.25 -10.18
N GLN A 112 -6.07 14.24 -11.21
CA GLN A 112 -5.92 15.39 -12.11
C GLN A 112 -7.23 15.78 -12.78
N VAL A 113 -7.95 14.81 -13.38
CA VAL A 113 -9.23 15.08 -14.05
C VAL A 113 -10.25 15.66 -13.07
N GLN A 114 -10.37 15.07 -11.88
CA GLN A 114 -11.33 15.55 -10.88
C GLN A 114 -10.97 16.94 -10.35
N TRP A 115 -9.68 17.24 -10.18
CA TRP A 115 -9.20 18.55 -9.79
C TRP A 115 -9.47 19.61 -10.87
N ASP A 116 -9.20 19.29 -12.14
CA ASP A 116 -9.45 20.18 -13.28
C ASP A 116 -10.95 20.46 -13.46
N ASP A 117 -11.81 19.50 -13.10
CA ASP A 117 -13.27 19.65 -13.05
C ASP A 117 -13.75 20.54 -11.87
N GLY A 118 -12.83 21.02 -11.02
CA GLY A 118 -13.13 21.88 -9.88
C GLY A 118 -13.74 21.14 -8.69
N LYS A 119 -13.54 19.82 -8.59
CA LYS A 119 -14.04 19.02 -7.47
C LYS A 119 -13.16 19.21 -6.24
N GLU A 120 -13.80 19.22 -5.08
CA GLU A 120 -13.10 19.14 -3.81
C GLU A 120 -12.73 17.68 -3.52
N LEU A 121 -11.44 17.41 -3.28
CA LEU A 121 -10.93 16.05 -3.14
C LEU A 121 -10.34 15.82 -1.76
N VAL A 122 -10.61 14.64 -1.22
CA VAL A 122 -9.91 14.07 -0.07
C VAL A 122 -9.05 12.91 -0.57
N LEU A 123 -7.74 13.03 -0.37
CA LEU A 123 -6.76 12.03 -0.76
C LEU A 123 -6.32 11.21 0.46
N THR A 124 -6.22 9.89 0.29
CA THR A 124 -5.69 9.01 1.33
C THR A 124 -4.21 8.75 1.08
N VAL A 125 -3.37 9.13 2.05
CA VAL A 125 -1.95 8.82 2.10
C VAL A 125 -1.76 7.48 2.80
N LEU A 126 -1.14 6.52 2.12
CA LEU A 126 -0.69 5.25 2.69
C LEU A 126 0.73 5.40 3.20
N LYS A 127 0.98 5.00 4.45
CA LYS A 127 2.31 5.04 5.08
C LYS A 127 2.72 3.68 5.59
N SER A 128 3.96 3.28 5.31
CA SER A 128 4.55 2.04 5.82
C SER A 128 6.06 2.06 5.66
N MET A 129 6.79 1.60 6.69
CA MET A 129 8.25 1.42 6.66
C MET A 129 9.04 2.68 6.20
N GLY A 130 8.55 3.88 6.49
CA GLY A 130 9.18 5.15 6.12
C GLY A 130 8.90 5.63 4.69
N GLU A 131 8.03 4.94 3.95
CA GLU A 131 7.57 5.32 2.62
C GLU A 131 6.10 5.77 2.69
N GLU A 132 5.76 6.78 1.89
CA GLU A 132 4.43 7.40 1.81
C GLU A 132 4.01 7.58 0.36
N GLN A 133 2.75 7.30 0.03
CA GLN A 133 2.20 7.47 -1.32
C GLN A 133 0.67 7.67 -1.25
N ILE A 134 0.12 8.46 -2.17
CA ILE A 134 -1.33 8.55 -2.36
C ILE A 134 -1.86 7.20 -2.87
N ASN A 135 -2.86 6.63 -2.19
CA ASN A 135 -3.41 5.31 -2.57
C ASN A 135 -4.92 5.32 -2.86
N ALA A 136 -5.61 6.40 -2.55
CA ALA A 136 -7.03 6.56 -2.85
C ALA A 136 -7.41 8.06 -2.92
N THR A 137 -8.54 8.32 -3.58
CA THR A 137 -9.19 9.63 -3.63
C THR A 137 -10.70 9.44 -3.47
N LYS A 138 -11.36 10.42 -2.85
CA LYS A 138 -12.83 10.55 -2.79
C LYS A 138 -13.20 12.03 -2.91
N GLU A 139 -14.39 12.32 -3.42
CA GLU A 139 -14.94 13.67 -3.42
C GLU A 139 -15.27 14.07 -1.97
N ALA A 140 -14.97 15.32 -1.60
CA ALA A 140 -15.34 15.86 -0.30
C ALA A 140 -16.87 15.89 -0.16
N PRO A 141 -17.41 15.68 1.06
CA PRO A 141 -18.85 15.65 1.31
C PRO A 141 -19.55 17.00 1.11
#